data_AF-A0AAN3A266-F1
#
_entry.id   AF-A0AAN3A266-F1
#
_cell.length_a   1.000
_cell.length_b   1.000
_cell.length_c   1.000
_cell.angle_alpha   90.00
_cell.angle_beta   90.00
_cell.angle_gamma   90.00
#
_symmetry.space_group_name_H-M   'P 1'
#
loop_
_entity.id
_entity.type
_entity.pdbx_description
1 polymer ?
#
loop_
_entity_poly.entity_id
_entity_poly.type
_entity_poly.pdbx_seq_one_letter_code
_entity_poly.pdbx_strand_id
1 'polypeptide(L)'
;MLNKALNIAYKAHIGQLDKGGSPYILHPVRVALHCQTEDEKIVALLHDVVEDTSITFEDLKTEGLDDRLLEALKCLIKEEGEDYKAFIERVSTNRLATKVKIQDLKDNMDVTRLNGKAHWKLETYKEALEYLERCSNKKVLYVDMDNVLVNFQSGIDALNEDLKSRYAGCYDEVPNIFAKMQPNEGAIDAMNRLKDKYDIYILSTAPWDNPSAWSDKLEWVKRYLGEVCYKRLILSHHKNLNAGDYLIDDRKKNGAADFKGELILFGSERFPNWESVVRYLL
;
A
#
# COMPACT_ATOMS: atom_id res chain seq x y z
N MET A 1 21.28 14.09 5.05
CA MET A 1 21.45 13.98 3.58
C MET A 1 20.84 15.19 2.86
N LEU A 2 19.79 15.77 3.43
CA LEU A 2 19.04 16.91 2.89
C LEU A 2 19.86 18.08 2.28
N ASN A 3 20.86 18.60 3.00
CA ASN A 3 21.68 19.72 2.49
C ASN A 3 22.45 19.36 1.21
N LYS A 4 22.84 18.09 1.06
CA LYS A 4 23.51 17.63 -0.16
C LYS A 4 22.53 17.60 -1.33
N ALA A 5 21.32 17.07 -1.12
CA ALA A 5 20.26 17.08 -2.11
C ALA A 5 19.92 18.49 -2.59
N LEU A 6 19.82 19.46 -1.67
CA LEU A 6 19.60 20.87 -2.01
C LEU A 6 20.72 21.43 -2.90
N ASN A 7 21.99 21.14 -2.55
CA ASN A 7 23.13 21.58 -3.34
C ASN A 7 23.18 20.94 -4.72
N ILE A 8 22.83 19.65 -4.82
CA ILE A 8 22.73 18.94 -6.11
C ILE A 8 21.66 19.61 -6.97
N ALA A 9 20.43 19.74 -6.45
CA ALA A 9 19.32 20.38 -7.16
C ALA A 9 19.67 21.81 -7.62
N TYR A 10 20.27 22.61 -6.74
CA TYR A 10 20.70 23.97 -7.07
C TYR A 10 21.70 24.02 -8.23
N LYS A 11 22.72 23.16 -8.19
CA LYS A 11 23.72 23.06 -9.26
C LYS A 11 23.11 22.54 -10.56
N ALA A 12 22.21 21.56 -10.47
CA ALA A 12 21.59 20.93 -11.63
C ALA A 12 20.70 21.91 -12.41
N HIS A 13 19.94 22.74 -11.69
CA HIS A 13 19.01 23.70 -12.29
C HIS A 13 19.58 25.13 -12.42
N ILE A 14 20.91 25.29 -12.35
CA ILE A 14 21.52 26.62 -12.44
C ILE A 14 21.25 27.25 -13.81
N GLY A 15 20.74 28.49 -13.80
CA GLY A 15 20.37 29.21 -15.02
C GLY A 15 19.06 28.75 -15.68
N GLN A 16 18.42 27.68 -15.21
CA GLN A 16 17.10 27.28 -15.67
C GLN A 16 16.03 28.22 -15.12
N LEU A 17 15.11 28.64 -15.99
CA LEU A 17 13.96 29.46 -15.64
C LEU A 17 12.68 28.62 -15.75
N ASP A 18 11.71 28.90 -14.88
CA ASP A 18 10.37 28.37 -15.02
C ASP A 18 9.56 29.14 -16.08
N LYS A 19 8.33 28.68 -16.33
CA LYS A 19 7.43 29.31 -17.32
C LYS A 19 7.02 30.75 -16.96
N GLY A 20 7.22 31.17 -15.71
CA GLY A 20 6.99 32.53 -15.22
C GLY A 20 8.25 33.41 -15.30
N GLY A 21 9.41 32.86 -15.67
CA GLY A 21 10.69 33.56 -15.74
C GLY A 21 11.47 33.60 -14.42
N SER A 22 11.03 32.88 -13.39
CA SER A 22 11.74 32.77 -12.11
C SER A 22 12.76 31.63 -12.12
N PRO A 23 13.81 31.66 -11.29
CA PRO A 23 14.76 30.54 -11.18
C PRO A 23 14.05 29.21 -10.85
N TYR A 24 14.31 28.17 -11.63
CA TYR A 24 13.58 26.89 -11.54
C TYR A 24 13.74 26.20 -10.18
N ILE A 25 14.92 26.32 -9.54
CA ILE A 25 15.22 25.75 -8.21
C ILE A 25 14.19 26.11 -7.13
N LEU A 26 13.46 27.22 -7.28
CA LEU A 26 12.39 27.58 -6.37
C LEU A 26 11.26 26.53 -6.35
N HIS A 27 10.98 25.88 -7.48
CA HIS A 27 9.98 24.79 -7.59
C HIS A 27 10.31 23.60 -6.69
N PRO A 28 11.44 22.88 -6.86
CA PRO A 28 11.80 21.79 -5.97
C PRO A 28 11.85 22.19 -4.49
N VAL A 29 12.29 23.42 -4.19
CA VAL A 29 12.29 23.95 -2.80
C VAL A 29 10.88 24.13 -2.26
N ARG A 30 9.94 24.71 -3.03
CA ARG A 30 8.53 24.84 -2.59
C ARG A 30 7.88 23.47 -2.37
N VAL A 31 8.09 22.52 -3.27
CA VAL A 31 7.58 21.15 -3.11
C VAL A 31 8.12 20.55 -1.81
N ALA A 32 9.44 20.66 -1.57
CA ALA A 32 10.06 20.16 -0.34
C ALA A 32 9.55 20.87 0.93
N LEU A 33 9.25 22.16 0.90
CA LEU A 33 8.70 22.89 2.05
C LEU A 33 7.33 22.38 2.49
N HIS A 34 6.55 21.77 1.58
CA HIS A 34 5.25 21.16 1.89
C HIS A 34 5.36 19.68 2.30
N CYS A 35 6.54 19.08 2.16
CA CYS A 35 6.84 17.72 2.62
C CYS A 35 7.11 17.67 4.14
N GLN A 36 6.78 16.54 4.77
CA GLN A 36 6.84 16.38 6.22
C GLN A 36 8.17 15.78 6.69
N THR A 37 8.61 14.70 6.05
CA THR A 37 9.81 13.95 6.48
C THR A 37 11.09 14.41 5.76
N GLU A 38 12.27 14.11 6.31
CA GLU A 38 13.55 14.40 5.61
C GLU A 38 13.64 13.65 4.27
N ASP A 39 13.19 12.40 4.22
CA ASP A 39 13.19 11.59 3.00
C ASP A 39 12.28 12.20 1.92
N GLU A 40 11.06 12.63 2.28
CA GLU A 40 10.16 13.31 1.35
C GLU A 40 10.79 14.60 0.82
N LYS A 41 11.47 15.37 1.68
CA LYS A 41 12.17 16.60 1.28
C LYS A 41 13.33 16.33 0.34
N ILE A 42 14.12 15.29 0.59
CA ILE A 42 15.23 14.88 -0.30
C ILE A 42 14.69 14.52 -1.68
N VAL A 43 13.67 13.66 -1.74
CA VAL A 43 13.06 13.24 -3.01
C VAL A 43 12.42 14.44 -3.73
N ALA A 44 11.71 15.31 -3.00
CA ALA A 44 11.13 16.53 -3.57
C ALA A 44 12.18 17.48 -4.16
N LEU A 45 13.36 17.62 -3.54
CA LEU A 45 14.42 18.45 -4.10
C LEU A 45 15.02 17.87 -5.38
N LEU A 46 14.99 16.54 -5.55
CA LEU A 46 15.67 15.83 -6.63
C LEU A 46 14.73 15.32 -7.72
N HIS A 47 13.40 15.48 -7.57
CA HIS A 47 12.43 14.81 -8.43
C HIS A 47 12.57 15.15 -9.92
N ASP A 48 12.93 16.39 -10.25
CA ASP A 48 13.17 16.84 -11.63
C ASP A 48 14.64 16.78 -12.05
N VAL A 49 15.57 16.48 -11.12
CA VAL A 49 17.00 16.56 -11.40
C VAL A 49 17.42 15.56 -12.47
N VAL A 50 16.94 14.32 -12.38
CA VAL A 50 17.29 13.27 -13.36
C VAL A 50 16.49 13.42 -14.65
N GLU A 51 15.28 14.01 -14.59
CA GLU A 51 14.43 14.20 -15.77
C GLU A 51 14.89 15.38 -16.64
N ASP A 52 15.31 16.49 -16.02
CA ASP A 52 15.60 17.75 -16.73
C ASP A 52 17.09 18.05 -16.93
N THR A 53 18.00 17.25 -16.35
CA THR A 53 19.44 17.56 -16.35
C THR A 53 20.30 16.35 -16.72
N SER A 54 21.62 16.54 -16.81
CA SER A 54 22.57 15.47 -17.15
C SER A 54 22.91 14.54 -15.98
N ILE A 55 22.38 14.79 -14.78
CA ILE A 55 22.65 13.96 -13.59
C ILE A 55 21.92 12.63 -13.71
N THR A 56 22.63 11.53 -13.49
CA THR A 56 22.09 10.17 -13.56
C THR A 56 21.78 9.59 -12.18
N PHE A 57 21.04 8.47 -12.14
CA PHE A 57 20.83 7.73 -10.89
C PHE A 57 22.14 7.20 -10.28
N GLU A 58 23.14 6.87 -11.10
CA GLU A 58 24.44 6.42 -10.61
C GLU A 58 25.24 7.57 -9.96
N ASP A 59 25.11 8.79 -10.47
CA ASP A 59 25.68 9.97 -9.84
C ASP A 59 25.04 10.19 -8.46
N LEU A 60 23.71 10.12 -8.38
CA LEU A 60 22.97 10.25 -7.12
C LEU A 60 23.34 9.15 -6.11
N LYS A 61 23.52 7.92 -6.57
CA LYS A 61 23.98 6.80 -5.74
C LYS A 61 25.39 7.05 -5.22
N THR A 62 26.30 7.53 -6.06
CA THR A 62 27.67 7.91 -5.69
C THR A 62 27.69 9.06 -4.68
N GLU A 63 26.75 10.01 -4.80
CA GLU A 63 26.56 11.09 -3.84
C GLU A 63 26.00 10.62 -2.47
N GLY A 64 25.61 9.35 -2.36
CA GLY A 64 25.22 8.69 -1.12
C GLY A 64 23.72 8.56 -0.91
N LEU A 65 22.90 8.69 -1.96
CA LEU A 65 21.47 8.36 -1.86
C LEU A 65 21.29 6.84 -1.68
N ASP A 66 20.47 6.46 -0.71
CA ASP A 66 20.12 5.06 -0.50
C ASP A 66 19.19 4.54 -1.60
N ASP A 67 19.15 3.20 -1.77
CA ASP A 67 18.35 2.56 -2.82
C ASP A 67 16.85 2.86 -2.67
N ARG A 68 16.35 3.05 -1.44
CA ARG A 68 14.93 3.37 -1.20
C ARG A 68 14.56 4.76 -1.74
N LEU A 69 15.42 5.76 -1.58
CA LEU A 69 15.22 7.10 -2.15
C LEU A 69 15.35 7.08 -3.68
N LEU A 70 16.31 6.30 -4.21
CA LEU A 70 16.48 6.13 -5.66
C LEU A 70 15.26 5.47 -6.31
N GLU A 71 14.70 4.42 -5.70
CA GLU A 71 13.47 3.79 -6.20
C GLU A 71 12.27 4.75 -6.19
N ALA A 72 12.16 5.62 -5.18
CA ALA A 72 11.12 6.65 -5.16
C ALA A 72 11.30 7.69 -6.29
N LEU A 73 12.54 8.11 -6.57
CA LEU A 73 12.84 9.01 -7.68
C LEU A 73 12.54 8.36 -9.05
N LYS A 74 12.93 7.11 -9.25
CA LYS A 74 12.58 6.34 -10.47
C LYS A 74 11.07 6.26 -10.69
N CYS A 75 10.29 6.06 -9.63
CA CYS A 75 8.83 6.08 -9.71
C CYS A 75 8.26 7.42 -10.18
N LEU A 76 8.97 8.54 -9.95
CA LEU A 76 8.50 9.89 -10.31
C LEU A 76 8.80 10.28 -11.76
N ILE A 77 9.60 9.49 -12.48
CA ILE A 77 9.91 9.71 -13.88
C ILE A 77 8.99 8.87 -14.75
N LYS A 78 8.36 9.51 -15.74
CA LYS A 78 7.49 8.84 -16.70
C LYS A 78 8.31 8.02 -17.70
N GLU A 79 7.93 6.76 -17.92
CA GLU A 79 8.63 5.89 -18.85
C GLU A 79 8.30 6.23 -20.31
N GLU A 80 9.19 5.89 -21.23
CA GLU A 80 8.98 6.09 -22.66
C GLU A 80 7.78 5.26 -23.14
N GLY A 81 6.82 5.91 -23.80
CA GLY A 81 5.58 5.27 -24.26
C GLY A 81 4.54 5.01 -23.17
N GLU A 82 4.82 5.31 -21.90
CA GLU A 82 3.86 5.13 -20.80
C GLU A 82 2.69 6.12 -20.92
N ASP A 83 1.46 5.66 -20.74
CA ASP A 83 0.32 6.58 -20.63
C ASP A 83 0.35 7.34 -19.30
N TYR A 84 -0.15 8.58 -19.25
CA TYR A 84 -0.11 9.37 -18.03
C TYR A 84 -0.91 8.74 -16.88
N LYS A 85 -2.01 8.04 -17.16
CA LYS A 85 -2.76 7.33 -16.13
C LYS A 85 -1.93 6.18 -15.55
N ALA A 86 -1.29 5.39 -16.41
CA ALA A 86 -0.41 4.28 -15.98
C ALA A 86 0.77 4.79 -15.12
N PHE A 87 1.34 5.94 -15.50
CA PHE A 87 2.36 6.62 -14.69
C PHE A 87 1.85 6.96 -13.28
N ILE A 88 0.67 7.59 -13.16
CA ILE A 88 0.10 7.95 -11.86
C ILE A 88 -0.27 6.72 -11.03
N GLU A 89 -0.77 5.66 -11.66
CA GLU A 89 -1.02 4.36 -11.01
C GLU A 89 0.29 3.76 -10.47
N ARG A 90 1.38 3.79 -11.25
CA ARG A 90 2.71 3.33 -10.82
C ARG A 90 3.26 4.17 -9.66
N VAL A 91 3.17 5.50 -9.72
CA VAL A 91 3.54 6.40 -8.61
C VAL A 91 2.79 6.02 -7.32
N SER A 92 1.50 5.66 -7.42
CA SER A 92 0.67 5.31 -6.26
C SER A 92 1.14 4.06 -5.50
N THR A 93 1.96 3.22 -6.13
CA THR A 93 2.51 2.01 -5.51
C THR A 93 3.70 2.31 -4.58
N ASN A 94 4.31 3.49 -4.70
CA ASN A 94 5.41 3.94 -3.85
C ASN A 94 4.95 5.10 -2.97
N ARG A 95 4.84 4.85 -1.66
CA ARG A 95 4.33 5.83 -0.67
C ARG A 95 5.14 7.14 -0.67
N LEU A 96 6.46 7.06 -0.79
CA LEU A 96 7.34 8.22 -0.78
C LEU A 96 7.15 9.06 -2.05
N ALA A 97 7.16 8.40 -3.22
CA ALA A 97 6.88 9.05 -4.50
C ALA A 97 5.49 9.69 -4.53
N THR A 98 4.46 8.99 -4.03
CA THR A 98 3.08 9.49 -3.93
C THR A 98 3.00 10.80 -3.15
N LYS A 99 3.64 10.87 -1.96
CA LYS A 99 3.63 12.07 -1.13
C LYS A 99 4.28 13.26 -1.84
N VAL A 100 5.40 13.03 -2.53
CA VAL A 100 6.07 14.08 -3.30
C VAL A 100 5.25 14.50 -4.52
N LYS A 101 4.70 13.55 -5.29
CA LYS A 101 3.91 13.85 -6.50
C LYS A 101 2.65 14.66 -6.18
N ILE A 102 2.02 14.41 -5.04
CA ILE A 102 0.90 15.23 -4.54
C ILE A 102 1.32 16.70 -4.36
N GLN A 103 2.49 16.96 -3.79
CA GLN A 103 2.98 18.33 -3.59
C GLN A 103 3.43 18.99 -4.89
N ASP A 104 4.08 18.22 -5.78
CA ASP A 104 4.45 18.65 -7.13
C ASP A 104 3.22 19.08 -7.94
N LEU A 105 2.17 18.24 -7.98
CA LEU A 105 0.91 18.57 -8.66
C LEU A 105 0.28 19.84 -8.08
N LYS A 106 0.29 20.01 -6.75
CA LYS A 106 -0.23 21.22 -6.09
C LYS A 106 0.55 22.47 -6.49
N ASP A 107 1.89 22.43 -6.50
CA ASP A 107 2.71 23.56 -6.94
C ASP A 107 2.50 23.88 -8.44
N ASN A 108 2.36 22.85 -9.27
CA ASN A 108 2.09 23.01 -10.70
C ASN A 108 0.71 23.57 -11.04
N MET A 109 -0.27 23.41 -10.14
CA MET A 109 -1.62 23.96 -10.28
C MET A 109 -1.76 25.37 -9.69
N ASP A 110 -0.74 25.89 -8.99
CA ASP A 110 -0.77 27.23 -8.41
C ASP A 110 -0.62 28.31 -9.49
N VAL A 111 -1.73 28.95 -9.85
CA VAL A 111 -1.80 29.98 -10.89
C VAL A 111 -1.08 31.27 -10.52
N THR A 112 -0.82 31.51 -9.22
CA THR A 112 -0.08 32.70 -8.77
C THR A 112 1.37 32.69 -9.25
N ARG A 113 1.92 31.52 -9.58
CA ARG A 113 3.25 31.31 -10.19
C ARG A 113 3.33 31.61 -11.69
N LEU A 114 2.22 31.48 -12.42
CA LEU A 114 2.22 31.41 -13.89
C LEU A 114 1.67 32.68 -14.54
N ASN A 115 1.94 33.85 -13.94
CA ASN A 115 1.38 35.14 -14.41
C ASN A 115 -0.16 35.09 -14.58
N GLY A 116 -0.84 34.30 -13.75
CA GLY A 116 -2.30 34.12 -13.78
C GLY A 116 -2.84 33.18 -14.86
N LYS A 117 -2.00 32.51 -15.65
CA LYS A 117 -2.45 31.52 -16.65
C LYS A 117 -2.42 30.10 -16.09
N ALA A 118 -3.57 29.45 -16.09
CA ALA A 118 -3.66 28.04 -15.70
C ALA A 118 -2.79 27.14 -16.60
N HIS A 119 -2.24 26.08 -16.01
CA HIS A 119 -1.54 25.05 -16.78
C HIS A 119 -2.51 24.38 -17.76
N TRP A 120 -2.08 24.15 -19.00
CA TRP A 120 -2.94 23.54 -20.03
C TRP A 120 -3.39 22.10 -19.69
N LYS A 121 -2.66 21.42 -18.79
CA LYS A 121 -3.03 20.09 -18.22
C LYS A 121 -3.82 20.17 -16.91
N LEU A 122 -4.44 21.31 -16.57
CA LEU A 122 -5.05 21.50 -15.25
C LEU A 122 -6.01 20.36 -14.86
N GLU A 123 -6.88 19.94 -15.78
CA GLU A 123 -7.86 18.89 -15.48
C GLU A 123 -7.20 17.52 -15.25
N THR A 124 -6.22 17.16 -16.10
CA THR A 124 -5.39 15.96 -15.93
C THR A 124 -4.65 15.96 -14.58
N TYR A 125 -4.19 17.10 -14.10
CA TYR A 125 -3.52 17.21 -12.80
C TYR A 125 -4.47 17.09 -11.62
N LYS A 126 -5.70 17.59 -11.73
CA LYS A 126 -6.73 17.39 -10.72
C LYS A 126 -7.12 15.92 -10.60
N GLU A 127 -7.38 15.25 -11.72
CA GLU A 127 -7.71 13.82 -11.73
C GLU A 127 -6.58 12.98 -11.08
N ALA A 128 -5.33 13.29 -11.43
CA ALA A 128 -4.16 12.64 -10.83
C ALA A 128 -4.05 12.93 -9.32
N LEU A 129 -4.27 14.18 -8.91
CA LEU A 129 -4.22 14.58 -7.51
C LEU A 129 -5.28 13.85 -6.69
N GLU A 130 -6.54 13.85 -7.15
CA GLU A 130 -7.64 13.16 -6.49
C GLU A 130 -7.36 11.66 -6.35
N TYR A 131 -6.84 11.02 -7.41
CA TYR A 131 -6.45 9.62 -7.39
C TYR A 131 -5.35 9.35 -6.35
N LEU A 132 -4.27 10.14 -6.37
CA LEU A 132 -3.14 9.95 -5.47
C LEU A 132 -3.50 10.27 -4.00
N GLU A 133 -4.29 11.30 -3.74
CA GLU A 133 -4.77 11.62 -2.38
C GLU A 133 -5.65 10.50 -1.83
N ARG A 134 -6.53 9.93 -2.67
CA ARG A 134 -7.31 8.74 -2.29
C ARG A 134 -6.41 7.55 -1.95
N CYS A 135 -5.40 7.26 -2.76
CA CYS A 135 -4.45 6.17 -2.51
C CYS A 135 -3.58 6.42 -1.27
N SER A 136 -3.16 7.66 -1.03
CA SER A 136 -2.28 8.04 0.08
C SER A 136 -2.95 8.04 1.46
N ASN A 137 -4.29 8.15 1.48
CA ASN A 137 -5.10 8.23 2.69
C ASN A 137 -5.90 6.94 2.97
N LYS A 138 -5.61 5.85 2.26
CA LYS A 138 -6.24 4.56 2.55
C LYS A 138 -5.93 4.15 3.98
N LYS A 139 -6.99 3.85 4.73
CA LYS A 139 -6.87 3.26 6.06
C LYS A 139 -6.39 1.82 5.94
N VAL A 140 -5.61 1.37 6.92
CA VAL A 140 -5.09 0.00 6.95
C VAL A 140 -6.18 -0.94 7.47
N LEU A 141 -6.55 -1.92 6.66
CA LEU A 141 -7.53 -2.95 7.00
C LEU A 141 -6.84 -4.30 7.07
N TYR A 142 -6.77 -4.86 8.28
CA TYR A 142 -6.35 -6.24 8.49
C TYR A 142 -7.54 -7.20 8.40
N VAL A 143 -7.31 -8.34 7.77
CA VAL A 143 -8.32 -9.40 7.63
C VAL A 143 -7.72 -10.72 8.06
N ASP A 144 -8.34 -11.39 9.04
CA ASP A 144 -7.97 -12.76 9.38
C ASP A 144 -8.37 -13.75 8.28
N MET A 145 -7.72 -14.91 8.27
CA MET A 145 -8.12 -15.98 7.35
C MET A 145 -9.18 -16.90 7.95
N ASP A 146 -8.93 -17.46 9.12
CA ASP A 146 -9.63 -18.65 9.59
C ASP A 146 -11.07 -18.28 9.98
N ASN A 147 -12.06 -18.92 9.34
CA ASN A 147 -13.50 -18.61 9.43
C ASN A 147 -13.92 -17.20 8.96
N VAL A 148 -12.98 -16.37 8.52
CA VAL A 148 -13.25 -15.03 7.95
C VAL A 148 -13.14 -15.08 6.43
N LEU A 149 -11.93 -15.25 5.89
CA LEU A 149 -11.70 -15.44 4.45
C LEU A 149 -11.90 -16.89 4.02
N VAL A 150 -11.54 -17.84 4.86
CA VAL A 150 -11.58 -19.28 4.56
C VAL A 150 -12.63 -19.97 5.40
N ASN A 151 -13.34 -20.93 4.80
CA ASN A 151 -14.24 -21.81 5.53
C ASN A 151 -13.44 -22.99 6.10
N PHE A 152 -13.09 -22.95 7.39
CA PHE A 152 -12.27 -23.98 8.02
C PHE A 152 -12.95 -25.37 7.97
N GLN A 153 -14.28 -25.42 8.12
CA GLN A 153 -15.05 -26.66 8.06
C GLN A 153 -14.87 -27.38 6.73
N SER A 154 -14.80 -26.65 5.61
CA SER A 154 -14.54 -27.26 4.31
C SER A 154 -13.20 -27.98 4.22
N GLY A 155 -12.20 -27.55 5.01
CA GLY A 155 -10.91 -28.24 5.14
C GLY A 155 -11.06 -29.56 5.90
N ILE A 156 -11.82 -29.57 7.00
CA ILE A 156 -12.14 -30.76 7.80
C ILE A 156 -12.93 -31.77 6.95
N ASP A 157 -13.93 -31.31 6.22
CA ASP A 157 -14.79 -32.15 5.37
C ASP A 157 -13.99 -32.87 4.28
N ALA A 158 -12.91 -32.25 3.80
CA ALA A 158 -11.98 -32.79 2.81
C ALA A 158 -10.93 -33.76 3.37
N LEU A 159 -10.90 -33.99 4.68
CA LEU A 159 -10.02 -34.98 5.31
C LEU A 159 -10.57 -36.40 5.15
N ASN A 160 -9.67 -37.39 5.11
CA ASN A 160 -10.06 -38.78 5.24
C ASN A 160 -10.38 -39.13 6.71
N GLU A 161 -11.07 -40.25 6.93
CA GLU A 161 -11.55 -40.63 8.26
C GLU A 161 -10.42 -40.94 9.27
N ASP A 162 -9.25 -41.42 8.81
CA ASP A 162 -8.08 -41.63 9.67
C ASP A 162 -7.56 -40.31 10.25
N LEU A 163 -7.40 -39.29 9.41
CA LEU A 163 -6.99 -37.96 9.84
C LEU A 163 -8.06 -37.30 10.71
N LYS A 164 -9.34 -37.45 10.37
CA LYS A 164 -10.45 -36.91 11.20
C LYS A 164 -10.45 -37.51 12.60
N SER A 165 -10.15 -38.80 12.72
CA SER A 165 -10.07 -39.49 14.00
C SER A 165 -8.82 -39.08 14.79
N ARG A 166 -7.66 -39.06 14.13
CA ARG A 166 -6.35 -38.77 14.76
C ARG A 166 -6.26 -37.34 15.32
N TYR A 167 -6.82 -36.37 14.62
CA TYR A 167 -6.72 -34.95 14.97
C TYR A 167 -8.04 -34.38 15.52
N ALA A 168 -8.92 -35.24 16.04
CA ALA A 168 -10.19 -34.82 16.62
C ALA A 168 -9.96 -33.80 17.76
N GLY A 169 -10.45 -32.57 17.57
CA GLY A 169 -10.29 -31.46 18.50
C GLY A 169 -9.06 -30.57 18.28
N CYS A 170 -8.14 -30.96 17.39
CA CYS A 170 -6.97 -30.17 16.98
C CYS A 170 -6.78 -30.21 15.45
N TYR A 171 -7.87 -30.06 14.70
CA TYR A 171 -7.83 -30.16 13.24
C TYR A 171 -6.90 -29.14 12.57
N ASP A 172 -6.63 -28.02 13.23
CA ASP A 172 -5.68 -27.00 12.79
C ASP A 172 -4.22 -27.51 12.81
N GLU A 173 -3.93 -28.62 13.49
CA GLU A 173 -2.64 -29.29 13.48
C GLU A 173 -2.45 -30.25 12.29
N VAL A 174 -3.51 -30.53 11.53
CA VAL A 174 -3.43 -31.45 10.39
C VAL A 174 -2.55 -30.86 9.28
N PRO A 175 -1.48 -31.55 8.85
CA PRO A 175 -0.65 -31.07 7.75
C PRO A 175 -1.46 -30.90 6.46
N ASN A 176 -1.25 -29.78 5.79
CA ASN A 176 -1.88 -29.38 4.52
C ASN A 176 -3.38 -29.11 4.59
N ILE A 177 -3.98 -28.98 5.78
CA ILE A 177 -5.43 -28.73 5.90
C ILE A 177 -5.83 -27.38 5.31
N PHE A 178 -5.05 -26.33 5.53
CA PHE A 178 -5.35 -24.98 5.06
C PHE A 178 -5.35 -24.89 3.52
N ALA A 179 -4.55 -25.71 2.83
CA ALA A 179 -4.55 -25.78 1.37
C ALA A 179 -5.84 -26.41 0.79
N LYS A 180 -6.63 -27.12 1.62
CA LYS A 180 -7.89 -27.76 1.22
C LYS A 180 -9.11 -26.86 1.41
N MET A 181 -8.98 -25.79 2.17
CA MET A 181 -10.10 -24.92 2.54
C MET A 181 -10.61 -24.11 1.34
N GLN A 182 -11.93 -24.02 1.23
CA GLN A 182 -12.61 -23.15 0.28
C GLN A 182 -12.80 -21.75 0.85
N PRO A 183 -12.95 -20.71 0.00
CA PRO A 183 -13.34 -19.38 0.44
C PRO A 183 -14.67 -19.40 1.20
N ASN A 184 -14.76 -18.54 2.22
CA ASN A 184 -16.03 -18.25 2.86
C ASN A 184 -16.94 -17.45 1.89
N GLU A 185 -18.25 -17.60 2.04
CA GLU A 185 -19.24 -16.97 1.15
C GLU A 185 -19.08 -15.44 1.15
N GLY A 186 -18.97 -14.84 -0.04
CA GLY A 186 -18.82 -13.39 -0.19
C GLY A 186 -17.41 -12.84 0.11
N ALA A 187 -16.47 -13.65 0.60
CA ALA A 187 -15.14 -13.19 0.99
C ALA A 187 -14.36 -12.57 -0.19
N ILE A 188 -14.31 -13.26 -1.32
CA ILE A 188 -13.54 -12.80 -2.49
C ILE A 188 -14.15 -11.52 -3.10
N ASP A 189 -15.49 -11.43 -3.14
CA ASP A 189 -16.19 -10.23 -3.59
C ASP A 189 -15.92 -9.04 -2.66
N ALA A 190 -16.02 -9.24 -1.34
CA ALA A 190 -15.75 -8.22 -0.35
C ALA A 190 -14.33 -7.65 -0.47
N MET A 191 -13.33 -8.51 -0.62
CA MET A 191 -11.93 -8.08 -0.79
C MET A 191 -11.75 -7.22 -2.05
N ASN A 192 -12.41 -7.59 -3.15
CA ASN A 192 -12.38 -6.80 -4.38
C ASN A 192 -13.08 -5.45 -4.26
N ARG A 193 -14.19 -5.38 -3.51
CA ARG A 193 -14.93 -4.12 -3.28
C ARG A 193 -14.20 -3.17 -2.35
N LEU A 194 -13.43 -3.69 -1.38
CA LEU A 194 -12.75 -2.88 -0.36
C LEU A 194 -11.36 -2.39 -0.80
N LYS A 195 -10.71 -3.03 -1.78
CA LYS A 195 -9.30 -2.77 -2.15
C LYS A 195 -9.01 -1.32 -2.56
N ASP A 196 -10.00 -0.62 -3.11
CA ASP A 196 -9.84 0.76 -3.57
C ASP A 196 -9.99 1.79 -2.45
N LYS A 197 -10.61 1.41 -1.33
CA LYS A 197 -10.84 2.28 -0.16
C LYS A 197 -9.83 2.02 0.97
N TYR A 198 -9.35 0.79 1.08
CA TYR A 198 -8.47 0.36 2.17
C TYR A 198 -7.14 -0.19 1.66
N ASP A 199 -6.10 -0.01 2.46
CA ASP A 199 -4.82 -0.67 2.27
C ASP A 199 -4.89 -2.02 2.99
N ILE A 200 -5.25 -3.05 2.23
CA ILE A 200 -5.65 -4.34 2.77
C ILE A 200 -4.43 -5.23 3.02
N TYR A 201 -4.39 -5.85 4.19
CA TYR A 201 -3.42 -6.86 4.58
C TYR A 201 -4.12 -8.06 5.21
N ILE A 202 -3.59 -9.24 4.94
CA ILE A 202 -4.03 -10.47 5.60
C ILE A 202 -3.19 -10.61 6.86
N LEU A 203 -3.86 -10.72 8.00
CA LEU A 203 -3.22 -10.87 9.30
C LEU A 203 -3.76 -12.12 9.98
N SER A 204 -3.06 -13.23 9.77
CA SER A 204 -3.50 -14.53 10.25
C SER A 204 -2.51 -15.14 11.22
N THR A 205 -3.03 -15.98 12.12
CA THR A 205 -2.20 -16.83 12.96
C THR A 205 -1.97 -18.16 12.27
N ALA A 206 -0.74 -18.68 12.28
CA ALA A 206 -0.47 -20.05 11.87
C ALA A 206 -0.30 -20.91 13.13
N PRO A 207 -0.92 -22.11 13.22
CA PRO A 207 -0.74 -22.98 14.38
C PRO A 207 0.74 -23.35 14.58
N TRP A 208 1.18 -23.35 15.84
CA TRP A 208 2.58 -23.53 16.20
C TRP A 208 3.10 -24.91 15.79
N ASP A 209 2.29 -25.95 16.04
CA ASP A 209 2.64 -27.35 15.79
C ASP A 209 2.26 -27.81 14.36
N ASN A 210 1.83 -26.89 13.49
CA ASN A 210 1.57 -27.16 12.07
C ASN A 210 2.44 -26.30 11.13
N PRO A 211 3.67 -26.74 10.84
CA PRO A 211 4.57 -25.98 9.95
C PRO A 211 4.00 -25.75 8.55
N SER A 212 3.19 -26.68 8.00
CA SER A 212 2.66 -26.52 6.64
C SER A 212 1.66 -25.36 6.55
N ALA A 213 0.97 -25.03 7.65
CA ALA A 213 -0.03 -23.97 7.68
C ALA A 213 0.52 -22.62 7.19
N TRP A 214 1.80 -22.37 7.42
CA TRP A 214 2.49 -21.15 6.97
C TRP A 214 2.50 -21.05 5.44
N SER A 215 2.97 -22.11 4.77
CA SER A 215 3.00 -22.17 3.30
C SER A 215 1.59 -22.31 2.71
N ASP A 216 0.72 -23.08 3.35
CA ASP A 216 -0.63 -23.33 2.85
C ASP A 216 -1.45 -22.04 2.79
N LYS A 217 -1.35 -21.18 3.81
CA LYS A 217 -2.02 -19.88 3.83
C LYS A 217 -1.50 -18.97 2.73
N LEU A 218 -0.18 -18.94 2.47
CA LEU A 218 0.39 -18.20 1.34
C LEU A 218 -0.16 -18.70 -0.01
N GLU A 219 -0.18 -20.01 -0.23
CA GLU A 219 -0.68 -20.59 -1.47
C GLU A 219 -2.18 -20.36 -1.66
N TRP A 220 -2.97 -20.39 -0.58
CA TRP A 220 -4.37 -20.03 -0.60
C TRP A 220 -4.58 -18.58 -1.05
N VAL A 221 -3.82 -17.64 -0.48
CA VAL A 221 -3.88 -16.22 -0.86
C VAL A 221 -3.52 -16.01 -2.33
N LYS A 222 -2.45 -16.65 -2.81
CA LYS A 222 -2.09 -16.61 -4.23
C LYS A 222 -3.20 -17.13 -5.13
N ARG A 223 -3.83 -18.26 -4.74
CA ARG A 223 -4.88 -18.91 -5.53
C ARG A 223 -6.15 -18.07 -5.64
N TYR A 224 -6.62 -17.47 -4.54
CA TYR A 224 -7.96 -16.88 -4.49
C TYR A 224 -7.99 -15.35 -4.47
N LEU A 225 -6.96 -14.68 -3.96
CA LEU A 225 -6.91 -13.23 -3.84
C LEU A 225 -5.90 -12.57 -4.80
N GLY A 226 -4.91 -13.33 -5.27
CA GLY A 226 -4.00 -12.91 -6.35
C GLY A 226 -3.39 -11.54 -6.12
N GLU A 227 -3.58 -10.63 -7.08
CA GLU A 227 -3.03 -9.28 -7.06
C GLU A 227 -3.55 -8.41 -5.91
N VAL A 228 -4.79 -8.63 -5.45
CA VAL A 228 -5.40 -7.83 -4.36
C VAL A 228 -4.56 -7.91 -3.08
N CYS A 229 -3.94 -9.08 -2.83
CA CYS A 229 -3.16 -9.34 -1.63
C CYS A 229 -1.71 -9.78 -1.95
N TYR A 230 -1.18 -9.42 -3.12
CA TYR A 230 0.20 -9.73 -3.48
C TYR A 230 1.18 -9.12 -2.47
N LYS A 231 2.02 -9.96 -1.85
CA LYS A 231 2.96 -9.58 -0.78
C LYS A 231 2.31 -8.90 0.44
N ARG A 232 1.04 -9.20 0.72
CA ARG A 232 0.26 -8.59 1.81
C ARG A 232 -0.17 -9.58 2.89
N LEU A 233 0.48 -10.74 2.98
CA LEU A 233 0.26 -11.73 4.04
C LEU A 233 1.24 -11.51 5.20
N ILE A 234 0.70 -11.41 6.41
CA ILE A 234 1.41 -11.32 7.67
C ILE A 234 0.95 -12.49 8.56
N LEU A 235 1.90 -13.32 8.98
CA LEU A 235 1.65 -14.40 9.93
C LEU A 235 2.11 -13.96 11.33
N SER A 236 1.18 -13.90 12.28
CA SER A 236 1.45 -13.45 13.65
C SER A 236 0.48 -14.05 14.68
N HIS A 237 1.01 -14.38 15.85
CA HIS A 237 0.23 -14.73 17.05
C HIS A 237 -0.19 -13.51 17.89
N HIS A 238 0.35 -12.33 17.58
CA HIS A 238 0.10 -11.09 18.32
C HIS A 238 -0.42 -10.01 17.38
N LYS A 239 -1.73 -10.05 17.11
CA LYS A 239 -2.39 -9.13 16.18
C LYS A 239 -2.36 -7.69 16.69
N ASN A 240 -2.43 -7.50 18.01
CA ASN A 240 -2.35 -6.20 18.69
C ASN A 240 -1.05 -5.42 18.46
N LEU A 241 0.03 -6.07 18.03
CA LEU A 241 1.30 -5.41 17.77
C LEU A 241 1.35 -4.71 16.41
N ASN A 242 0.41 -5.02 15.50
CA ASN A 242 0.33 -4.38 14.20
C ASN A 242 -0.42 -3.06 14.28
N ALA A 243 0.11 -2.03 13.62
CA ALA A 243 -0.54 -0.73 13.55
C ALA A 243 -1.49 -0.69 12.34
N GLY A 244 -2.78 -0.59 12.60
CA GLY A 244 -3.79 -0.40 11.56
C GLY A 244 -5.09 0.17 12.12
N ASP A 245 -5.98 0.55 11.21
CA ASP A 245 -7.23 1.20 11.56
C ASP A 245 -8.34 0.20 11.89
N TYR A 246 -8.35 -0.95 11.21
CA TYR A 246 -9.37 -1.99 11.37
C TYR A 246 -8.76 -3.38 11.37
N LEU A 247 -9.39 -4.30 12.11
CA LEU A 247 -9.13 -5.74 12.07
C LEU A 247 -10.46 -6.48 11.94
N ILE A 248 -10.63 -7.28 10.89
CA ILE A 248 -11.74 -8.23 10.77
C ILE A 248 -11.26 -9.59 11.26
N ASP A 249 -11.88 -10.12 12.31
CA ASP A 249 -11.52 -11.39 12.95
C ASP A 249 -12.76 -12.13 13.45
N ASP A 250 -12.77 -13.46 13.45
CA ASP A 250 -13.87 -14.27 13.98
C ASP A 250 -13.82 -14.37 15.52
N ARG A 251 -12.67 -14.05 16.12
CA ARG A 251 -12.40 -14.25 17.55
C ARG A 251 -11.68 -13.06 18.16
N LYS A 252 -11.66 -13.05 19.49
CA LYS A 252 -10.96 -12.06 20.32
C LYS A 252 -9.56 -12.54 20.76
N LYS A 253 -9.11 -13.71 20.27
CA LYS A 253 -7.85 -14.35 20.69
C LYS A 253 -6.64 -13.76 19.96
N ASN A 254 -5.43 -14.17 20.36
CA ASN A 254 -4.17 -13.83 19.68
C ASN A 254 -3.95 -12.31 19.55
N GLY A 255 -4.37 -11.56 20.58
CA GLY A 255 -4.29 -10.10 20.61
C GLY A 255 -5.38 -9.36 19.84
N ALA A 256 -6.36 -10.03 19.22
CA ALA A 256 -7.45 -9.34 18.52
C ALA A 256 -8.29 -8.46 19.47
N ALA A 257 -8.54 -8.92 20.72
CA ALA A 257 -9.25 -8.13 21.73
C ALA A 257 -8.57 -6.79 22.05
N ASP A 258 -7.24 -6.77 21.99
CA ASP A 258 -6.38 -5.65 22.37
C ASP A 258 -5.85 -4.90 21.13
N PHE A 259 -6.42 -5.16 19.96
CA PHE A 259 -6.06 -4.44 18.74
C PHE A 259 -6.39 -2.95 18.91
N LYS A 260 -5.43 -2.08 18.59
CA LYS A 260 -5.56 -0.64 18.84
C LYS A 260 -6.57 0.04 17.91
N GLY A 261 -6.71 -0.46 16.69
CA GLY A 261 -7.77 -0.05 15.76
C GLY A 261 -9.11 -0.69 16.13
N GLU A 262 -10.10 -0.53 15.28
CA GLU A 262 -11.42 -1.12 15.51
C GLU A 262 -11.43 -2.62 15.15
N LEU A 263 -11.83 -3.46 16.10
CA LEU A 263 -12.11 -4.87 15.86
C LEU A 263 -13.54 -5.05 15.31
N ILE A 264 -13.65 -5.54 14.09
CA ILE A 264 -14.88 -6.02 13.46
C ILE A 264 -14.97 -7.52 13.71
N LEU A 265 -15.79 -7.91 14.69
CA LEU A 265 -15.97 -9.31 15.07
C LEU A 265 -16.90 -10.02 14.06
N PHE A 266 -16.31 -10.70 13.10
CA PHE A 266 -17.00 -11.44 12.04
C PHE A 266 -17.79 -12.63 12.62
N GLY A 267 -18.98 -12.89 12.09
CA GLY A 267 -19.90 -13.91 12.61
C GLY A 267 -20.64 -13.50 13.88
N SER A 268 -20.44 -12.26 14.38
CA SER A 268 -21.22 -11.73 15.50
C SER A 268 -22.62 -11.28 15.07
N GLU A 269 -23.49 -10.96 16.04
CA GLU A 269 -24.83 -10.42 15.77
C GLU A 269 -24.80 -9.15 14.90
N ARG A 270 -23.80 -8.29 15.12
CA ARG A 270 -23.63 -7.03 14.36
C ARG A 270 -23.04 -7.28 12.96
N PHE A 271 -22.17 -8.27 12.83
CA PHE A 271 -21.44 -8.56 11.59
C PHE A 271 -21.54 -10.05 11.22
N PRO A 272 -22.75 -10.57 10.94
CA PRO A 272 -22.95 -12.01 10.76
C PRO A 272 -22.29 -12.57 9.49
N ASN A 273 -21.98 -11.74 8.51
CA ASN A 273 -21.43 -12.15 7.21
C ASN A 273 -20.71 -10.99 6.48
N TRP A 274 -20.07 -11.30 5.35
CA TRP A 274 -19.34 -10.33 4.54
C TRP A 274 -20.17 -9.15 4.04
N GLU A 275 -21.44 -9.37 3.71
CA GLU A 275 -22.31 -8.28 3.24
C GLU A 275 -22.55 -7.23 4.34
N SER A 276 -22.74 -7.66 5.59
CA SER A 276 -22.85 -6.73 6.72
C SER A 276 -21.55 -5.95 6.98
N VAL A 277 -20.39 -6.59 6.81
CA VAL A 277 -19.07 -5.96 6.98
C VAL A 277 -18.80 -4.94 5.88
N VAL A 278 -19.05 -5.31 4.62
CA VAL A 278 -18.83 -4.42 3.48
C VAL A 278 -19.74 -3.20 3.56
N ARG A 279 -21.01 -3.37 3.95
CA ARG A 279 -21.94 -2.25 4.17
C ARG A 279 -21.47 -1.27 5.24
N TYR A 280 -20.78 -1.77 6.27
CA TYR A 280 -20.24 -0.93 7.32
C TYR A 280 -18.98 -0.17 6.87
N LEU A 281 -18.15 -0.82 6.05
CA LEU A 281 -16.85 -0.28 5.63
C LEU A 281 -16.91 0.61 4.38
N LEU A 282 -17.94 0.49 3.53
CA LEU A 282 -18.15 1.33 2.34
C LEU A 282 -19.00 2.56 2.66
#